data_AF-A0A522ISD6-F1
#
_entry.id   AF-A0A522ISD6-F1
#
_cell.length_a   1.000
_cell.length_b   1.000
_cell.length_c   1.000
_cell.angle_alpha   90.00
_cell.angle_beta   90.00
_cell.angle_gamma   90.00
#
_symmetry.space_group_name_H-M   'P 1'
#
loop_
_entity.id
_entity.type
_entity.pdbx_description
1 polymer ?
#
loop_
_entity_poly.entity_id
_entity_poly.type
_entity_poly.pdbx_seq_one_letter_code
_entity_poly.pdbx_strand_id
1 'polypeptide(L)'
;SLIAQAFTRDYGNVSLVAKGAKRPYSVLRPALCAFQPLALAWSGTGEIKTLVQADSLGIHALGGRAYMSAWYMNELLLRLLPREDPHPTLFDAYDEALRQLAHGSKTAGSLRRFEWILLNETGYGLDRPAPDFEDAEGEPLLRRSLRERLDELLAGQPLQTRKVLMELQQF
;
A
#
# COMPACT_ATOMS: atom_id res chain seq x y z
N SER A 1 9.22 -20.19 -8.53
CA SER A 1 8.92 -18.77 -8.81
C SER A 1 8.21 -18.16 -7.61
N LEU A 2 8.19 -16.82 -7.53
CA LEU A 2 7.40 -16.06 -6.55
C LEU A 2 6.38 -15.22 -7.32
N ILE A 3 5.15 -15.10 -6.83
CA ILE A 3 4.15 -14.17 -7.36
C ILE A 3 4.08 -12.99 -6.39
N ALA A 4 4.11 -11.78 -6.93
CA ALA A 4 4.00 -10.53 -6.18
C ALA A 4 2.91 -9.65 -6.79
N GLN A 5 2.21 -8.92 -5.95
CA GLN A 5 1.36 -7.80 -6.36
C GLN A 5 2.17 -6.52 -6.11
N ALA A 6 2.30 -5.69 -7.14
CA ALA A 6 2.98 -4.41 -7.04
C ALA A 6 1.98 -3.28 -7.34
N PHE A 7 1.87 -2.33 -6.42
CA PHE A 7 1.20 -1.07 -6.70
C PHE A 7 2.23 -0.13 -7.35
N THR A 8 1.96 0.30 -8.58
CA THR A 8 2.86 1.09 -9.42
C THR A 8 2.22 2.42 -9.78
N ARG A 9 3.04 3.46 -9.90
CA ARG A 9 2.57 4.81 -10.17
C ARG A 9 1.81 4.93 -11.48
N ASP A 10 2.37 4.37 -12.54
CA ASP A 10 1.89 4.58 -13.91
C ASP A 10 1.05 3.42 -14.46
N TYR A 11 0.99 2.29 -13.74
CA TYR A 11 0.26 1.08 -14.19
C TYR A 11 -0.66 0.49 -13.11
N GLY A 12 -0.84 1.15 -11.96
CA GLY A 12 -1.72 0.66 -10.90
C GLY A 12 -1.26 -0.65 -10.28
N ASN A 13 -2.22 -1.48 -9.87
CA ASN A 13 -1.96 -2.82 -9.30
C ASN A 13 -1.62 -3.85 -10.39
N VAL A 14 -0.37 -4.31 -10.40
CA VAL A 14 0.15 -5.27 -11.39
C VAL A 14 0.55 -6.59 -10.71
N SER A 15 0.07 -7.71 -11.27
CA SER A 15 0.49 -9.06 -10.88
C SER A 15 1.78 -9.45 -11.60
N LEU A 16 2.83 -9.75 -10.84
CA LEU A 16 4.16 -10.07 -11.36
C LEU A 16 4.59 -11.47 -10.94
N VAL A 17 5.17 -12.23 -11.87
CA VAL A 17 5.87 -13.48 -11.56
C VAL A 17 7.38 -13.30 -11.65
N ALA A 18 8.06 -13.45 -10.52
CA ALA A 18 9.50 -13.47 -10.43
C ALA A 18 10.02 -14.90 -10.62
N LYS A 19 10.42 -15.22 -11.85
CA LYS A 19 11.02 -16.52 -12.20
C LYS A 19 12.40 -16.60 -11.57
N GLY A 20 12.74 -17.73 -10.96
CA GLY A 20 14.04 -17.92 -10.32
C GLY A 20 14.24 -17.22 -8.97
N ALA A 21 13.27 -16.44 -8.45
CA ALA A 21 13.37 -15.76 -7.15
C ALA A 21 13.63 -16.69 -5.94
N LYS A 22 13.33 -17.99 -6.06
CA LYS A 22 13.58 -18.98 -5.00
C LYS A 22 14.94 -19.68 -5.12
N ARG A 23 15.73 -19.41 -6.16
CA ARG A 23 17.04 -20.04 -6.37
C ARG A 23 18.09 -19.45 -5.43
N PRO A 24 19.10 -20.23 -5.00
CA PRO A 24 20.28 -19.68 -4.33
C PRO A 24 20.89 -18.59 -5.22
N TYR A 25 21.23 -17.43 -4.64
CA TYR A 25 21.79 -16.25 -5.34
C TYR A 25 20.87 -15.48 -6.28
N SER A 26 19.54 -15.62 -6.15
CA SER A 26 18.64 -14.78 -6.95
C SER A 26 18.76 -13.30 -6.56
N VAL A 27 19.13 -12.46 -7.52
CA VAL A 27 19.13 -10.99 -7.39
C VAL A 27 17.74 -10.40 -7.13
N LEU A 28 16.67 -11.10 -7.54
CA LEU A 28 15.30 -10.64 -7.37
C LEU A 28 14.76 -10.89 -5.95
N ARG A 29 15.33 -11.85 -5.20
CA ARG A 29 14.78 -12.24 -3.89
C ARG A 29 14.92 -11.12 -2.84
N PRO A 30 16.09 -10.46 -2.69
CA PRO A 30 16.22 -9.35 -1.75
C PRO A 30 15.52 -8.07 -2.23
N ALA A 31 15.38 -7.89 -3.54
CA ALA A 31 14.70 -6.72 -4.10
C ALA A 31 13.20 -6.73 -3.84
N LEU A 32 12.57 -7.91 -3.74
CA LEU A 32 11.13 -8.06 -3.48
C LEU A 32 10.78 -8.01 -1.99
N CYS A 33 11.39 -7.07 -1.26
CA CYS A 33 10.99 -6.73 0.10
C CYS A 33 9.74 -5.84 0.07
N ALA A 34 8.75 -6.16 0.92
CA ALA A 34 7.57 -5.34 1.06
C ALA A 34 7.93 -3.92 1.55
N PHE A 35 7.11 -2.95 1.15
CA PHE A 35 7.22 -1.56 1.56
C PHE A 35 8.52 -0.86 1.17
N GLN A 36 9.28 -1.40 0.21
CA GLN A 36 10.45 -0.71 -0.34
C GLN A 36 10.06 -0.05 -1.67
N PRO A 37 10.57 1.16 -1.96
CA PRO A 37 10.38 1.78 -3.26
C PRO A 37 11.24 1.05 -4.29
N LEU A 38 10.62 0.62 -5.39
CA LEU A 38 11.26 -0.18 -6.43
C LEU A 38 11.04 0.43 -7.81
N ALA A 39 12.08 0.43 -8.64
CA ALA A 39 11.96 0.53 -10.08
C ALA A 39 11.82 -0.89 -10.64
N LEU A 40 10.73 -1.14 -11.36
CA LEU A 40 10.38 -2.46 -11.87
C LEU A 40 10.33 -2.43 -13.40
N ALA A 41 10.87 -3.47 -14.03
CA ALA A 41 10.66 -3.74 -15.45
C ALA A 41 10.09 -5.15 -15.62
N TRP A 42 9.11 -5.29 -16.50
CA TRP A 42 8.43 -6.57 -16.76
C TRP A 42 8.10 -6.72 -18.24
N SER A 43 7.75 -7.94 -18.63
CA SER A 43 7.32 -8.27 -19.99
C SER A 43 6.06 -9.13 -20.02
N GLY A 44 5.35 -9.07 -21.14
CA GLY A 44 4.11 -9.82 -21.39
C GLY A 44 2.86 -8.95 -21.24
N THR A 45 1.80 -9.36 -21.95
CA THR A 45 0.49 -8.69 -21.99
C THR A 45 -0.61 -9.45 -21.26
N GLY A 46 -0.30 -10.63 -20.71
CA GLY A 46 -1.25 -11.41 -19.92
C GLY A 46 -1.53 -10.77 -18.55
N GLU A 47 -2.49 -11.37 -17.84
CA GLU A 47 -2.87 -10.94 -16.49
C GLU A 47 -1.72 -11.01 -15.47
N ILE A 48 -0.79 -11.95 -15.64
CA ILE A 48 0.41 -12.07 -14.83
C ILE A 48 1.61 -11.80 -15.73
N LYS A 49 2.33 -10.72 -15.45
CA LYS A 49 3.48 -10.29 -16.24
C LYS A 49 4.76 -10.88 -15.66
N THR A 50 5.77 -11.13 -16.50
CA THR A 50 7.04 -11.70 -16.03
C THR A 50 7.96 -10.57 -15.57
N LEU A 51 8.36 -10.59 -14.30
CA LEU A 51 9.33 -9.63 -13.76
C LEU A 51 10.70 -9.89 -14.40
N VAL A 52 11.28 -8.84 -14.98
CA VAL A 52 12.60 -8.85 -15.65
C VAL A 52 13.65 -8.21 -14.75
N GLN A 53 13.31 -7.08 -14.12
CA GLN A 53 14.24 -6.29 -13.30
C GLN A 53 13.51 -5.68 -12.11
N ALA A 54 14.21 -5.59 -10.98
CA ALA A 54 13.74 -4.92 -9.77
C ALA A 54 14.92 -4.25 -9.08
N ASP A 55 14.94 -2.92 -9.09
CA ASP A 55 15.98 -2.12 -8.46
C ASP A 55 15.42 -1.35 -7.28
N SER A 56 16.13 -1.36 -6.16
CA SER A 56 15.77 -0.55 -4.99
C SER A 56 16.10 0.92 -5.24
N LEU A 57 15.11 1.79 -5.01
CA LEU A 57 15.26 3.24 -5.15
C LEU A 57 15.53 3.94 -3.81
N GLY A 58 15.56 3.19 -2.72
CA GLY A 58 15.66 3.73 -1.37
C GLY A 58 15.20 2.71 -0.35
N ILE A 59 15.21 3.13 0.93
CA ILE A 59 14.82 2.27 2.04
C ILE A 59 13.81 2.99 2.93
N HIS A 60 12.66 2.36 3.14
CA HIS A 60 11.72 2.73 4.21
C HIS A 60 12.04 1.88 5.43
N ALA A 61 12.70 2.48 6.43
CA ALA A 61 13.09 1.82 7.68
C ALA A 61 11.89 1.63 8.63
N LEU A 62 10.88 0.87 8.21
CA LEU A 62 9.69 0.60 9.00
C LEU A 62 10.02 -0.28 10.22
N GLY A 63 9.46 0.08 11.37
CA GLY A 63 9.67 -0.64 12.64
C GLY A 63 8.40 -0.74 13.48
N GLY A 64 8.29 -1.84 14.24
CA GLY A 64 7.26 -2.03 15.26
C GLY A 64 5.83 -1.79 14.75
N ARG A 65 5.13 -0.82 15.36
CA ARG A 65 3.72 -0.48 15.05
C ARG A 65 3.51 0.06 13.63
N ALA A 66 4.55 0.56 12.97
CA ALA A 66 4.46 1.09 11.61
C ALA A 66 4.05 0.00 10.60
N TYR A 67 4.48 -1.25 10.81
CA TYR A 67 4.10 -2.38 9.96
C TYR A 67 2.59 -2.61 9.92
N MET A 68 1.89 -2.44 11.05
CA MET A 68 0.44 -2.58 11.08
C MET A 68 -0.25 -1.55 10.16
N SER A 69 0.25 -0.31 10.15
CA SER A 69 -0.30 0.74 9.30
C SER A 69 0.03 0.48 7.82
N ALA A 70 1.26 0.07 7.53
CA ALA A 70 1.68 -0.25 6.16
C ALA A 70 0.90 -1.44 5.57
N TRP A 71 0.70 -2.52 6.34
CA TRP A 71 -0.13 -3.65 5.91
C TRP A 71 -1.60 -3.27 5.73
N TYR A 72 -2.14 -2.42 6.61
CA TYR A 72 -3.49 -1.90 6.47
C TYR A 72 -3.66 -1.13 5.15
N MET A 73 -2.71 -0.25 4.81
CA MET A 73 -2.74 0.47 3.54
C MET A 73 -2.68 -0.49 2.33
N ASN A 74 -1.80 -1.50 2.36
CA ASN A 74 -1.75 -2.51 1.28
C ASN A 74 -3.06 -3.26 1.12
N GLU A 75 -3.68 -3.66 2.23
CA GLU A 75 -4.94 -4.39 2.18
C GLU A 75 -6.06 -3.53 1.56
N LEU A 76 -6.12 -2.24 1.91
CA LEU A 76 -7.05 -1.32 1.29
C LEU A 76 -6.83 -1.19 -0.22
N LEU A 77 -5.57 -1.02 -0.66
CA LEU A 77 -5.24 -0.94 -2.09
C LEU A 77 -5.68 -2.21 -2.84
N LEU A 78 -5.42 -3.38 -2.28
CA LEU A 78 -5.76 -4.66 -2.91
C LEU A 78 -7.27 -4.94 -2.96
N ARG A 79 -8.04 -4.38 -2.02
CA ARG A 79 -9.50 -4.59 -1.96
C ARG A 79 -10.30 -3.57 -2.74
N LEU A 80 -9.81 -2.32 -2.80
CA LEU A 80 -10.60 -1.19 -3.29
C LEU A 80 -10.17 -0.73 -4.68
N LEU A 81 -8.95 -1.04 -5.12
CA LEU A 81 -8.49 -0.66 -6.46
C LEU A 81 -8.67 -1.79 -7.48
N PRO A 82 -9.14 -1.48 -8.69
CA PRO A 82 -9.09 -2.42 -9.81
C PRO A 82 -7.64 -2.73 -10.22
N ARG A 83 -7.47 -3.80 -10.98
CA ARG A 83 -6.17 -4.20 -11.53
C ARG A 83 -5.81 -3.29 -12.69
N GLU A 84 -4.52 -2.97 -12.79
CA GLU A 84 -3.94 -2.21 -13.90
C GLU A 84 -4.56 -0.81 -14.13
N ASP A 85 -5.12 -0.20 -13.07
CA ASP A 85 -5.69 1.15 -13.11
C ASP A 85 -4.78 2.16 -12.38
N PRO A 86 -4.14 3.11 -13.10
CA PRO A 86 -3.17 4.03 -12.53
C PRO A 86 -3.82 5.10 -11.63
N HIS A 87 -3.31 5.23 -10.40
CA HIS A 87 -3.63 6.34 -9.49
C HIS A 87 -2.35 7.04 -9.00
N PRO A 88 -1.74 7.94 -9.80
CA PRO A 88 -0.47 8.57 -9.44
C PRO A 88 -0.54 9.38 -8.14
N THR A 89 -1.65 10.09 -7.90
CA THR A 89 -1.83 10.88 -6.67
C THR A 89 -1.94 10.00 -5.43
N LEU A 90 -2.64 8.86 -5.54
CA LEU A 90 -2.71 7.86 -4.48
C LEU A 90 -1.36 7.17 -4.25
N PHE A 91 -0.61 6.89 -5.30
CA PHE A 91 0.75 6.36 -5.20
C PHE A 91 1.66 7.31 -4.43
N ASP A 92 1.66 8.60 -4.78
CA ASP A 92 2.47 9.62 -4.12
C ASP A 92 2.05 9.76 -2.63
N ALA A 93 0.75 9.65 -2.32
CA ALA A 93 0.24 9.65 -0.95
C ALA A 93 0.64 8.40 -0.14
N TYR A 94 0.66 7.23 -0.78
CA TYR A 94 1.09 5.98 -0.17
C TYR A 94 2.58 6.01 0.18
N ASP A 95 3.43 6.47 -0.74
CA ASP A 95 4.87 6.60 -0.49
C ASP A 95 5.16 7.63 0.61
N GLU A 96 4.48 8.78 0.59
CA GLU A 96 4.57 9.77 1.68
C GLU A 96 4.18 9.16 3.03
N ALA A 97 3.09 8.40 3.09
CA ALA A 97 2.66 7.76 4.32
C ALA A 97 3.71 6.75 4.83
N LEU A 98 4.30 5.93 3.95
CA LEU A 98 5.40 5.02 4.32
C LEU A 98 6.62 5.78 4.84
N ARG A 99 7.01 6.89 4.20
CA ARG A 99 8.11 7.75 4.68
C ARG A 99 7.83 8.30 6.07
N GLN A 100 6.64 8.85 6.32
CA GLN A 100 6.27 9.38 7.64
C GLN A 100 6.25 8.28 8.71
N LEU A 101 5.72 7.11 8.37
CA LEU A 101 5.70 5.93 9.25
C LEU A 101 7.12 5.47 9.62
N ALA A 102 8.07 5.48 8.68
CA ALA A 102 9.46 5.11 8.93
C ALA A 102 10.19 6.09 9.86
N HIS A 103 9.86 7.38 9.82
CA HIS A 103 10.46 8.40 10.68
C HIS A 103 9.82 8.49 12.08
N GLY A 104 8.79 7.67 12.37
CA GLY A 104 8.07 7.70 13.65
C GLY A 104 7.26 8.99 13.90
N SER A 105 7.10 9.82 12.86
CA SER A 105 6.30 11.05 12.87
C SER A 105 4.80 10.72 12.86
N LYS A 106 3.98 11.62 13.40
CA LYS A 106 2.50 11.67 13.46
C LYS A 106 1.76 10.64 12.56
N THR A 107 1.80 9.38 12.98
CA THR A 107 1.35 8.24 12.14
C THR A 107 -0.15 8.25 11.85
N ALA A 108 -0.93 8.92 12.71
CA ALA A 108 -2.36 9.04 12.55
C ALA A 108 -2.72 9.94 11.36
N GLY A 109 -2.15 11.15 11.28
CA GLY A 109 -2.45 12.14 10.24
C GLY A 109 -2.06 11.67 8.84
N SER A 110 -0.85 11.11 8.70
CA SER A 110 -0.39 10.55 7.42
C SER A 110 -1.28 9.40 6.93
N LEU A 111 -1.73 8.54 7.85
CA LEU A 111 -2.65 7.46 7.51
C LEU A 111 -4.05 7.99 7.12
N ARG A 112 -4.58 8.99 7.84
CA ARG A 112 -5.86 9.63 7.46
C ARG A 112 -5.78 10.30 6.10
N ARG A 113 -4.65 10.93 5.78
CA ARG A 113 -4.40 11.54 4.46
C ARG A 113 -4.43 10.50 3.35
N PHE A 114 -3.77 9.35 3.54
CA PHE A 114 -3.83 8.24 2.59
C PHE A 114 -5.27 7.74 2.39
N GLU A 115 -5.99 7.43 3.47
CA GLU A 115 -7.37 6.94 3.41
C GLU A 115 -8.31 7.95 2.71
N TRP A 116 -8.16 9.23 3.02
CA TRP A 116 -8.89 10.31 2.37
C TRP A 116 -8.65 10.33 0.86
N ILE A 117 -7.39 10.28 0.43
CA ILE A 117 -7.03 10.30 -0.99
C ILE A 117 -7.55 9.04 -1.68
N LEU A 118 -7.40 7.86 -1.06
CA LEU A 118 -7.94 6.60 -1.59
C LEU A 118 -9.45 6.69 -1.84
N LEU A 119 -10.21 7.18 -0.88
CA LEU A 119 -11.66 7.30 -1.03
C LEU A 119 -12.03 8.27 -2.15
N ASN A 120 -11.36 9.41 -2.27
CA ASN A 120 -11.63 10.37 -3.34
C ASN A 120 -11.26 9.80 -4.72
N GLU A 121 -10.09 9.19 -4.86
CA GLU A 121 -9.60 8.60 -6.11
C GLU A 121 -10.48 7.43 -6.58
N THR A 122 -11.11 6.71 -5.65
CA THR A 122 -12.04 5.61 -5.95
C THR A 122 -13.50 6.08 -6.13
N GLY A 123 -13.76 7.38 -6.05
CA GLY A 123 -15.11 7.95 -6.22
C GLY A 123 -16.04 7.84 -5.01
N TYR A 124 -15.51 7.45 -3.85
CA TYR A 124 -16.24 7.27 -2.60
C TYR A 124 -15.83 8.28 -1.52
N GLY A 125 -15.32 9.43 -1.96
CA GLY A 125 -14.93 10.55 -1.11
C GLY A 125 -16.04 11.01 -0.17
N LEU A 126 -15.62 11.76 0.85
CA LEU A 126 -16.55 12.48 1.71
C LEU A 126 -16.92 13.80 1.02
N ASP A 127 -18.20 14.17 1.04
CA ASP A 127 -18.71 15.42 0.44
C ASP A 127 -18.35 16.65 1.29
N ARG A 128 -17.04 16.92 1.40
CA ARG A 128 -16.45 18.04 2.14
C ARG A 128 -15.01 18.30 1.66
N PRO A 129 -14.45 19.51 1.88
CA PRO A 129 -13.06 19.78 1.52
C PRO A 129 -12.09 18.94 2.34
N ALA A 130 -10.85 18.81 1.83
CA ALA A 130 -9.77 18.15 2.55
C ALA A 130 -9.58 18.80 3.93
N PRO A 131 -9.57 18.01 5.02
CA PRO A 131 -9.31 18.53 6.35
C PRO A 131 -7.83 18.88 6.53
N ASP A 132 -7.52 19.60 7.59
CA ASP A 132 -6.14 19.69 8.08
C ASP A 132 -5.76 18.33 8.71
N PHE A 133 -4.83 17.61 8.08
CA PHE A 133 -4.36 16.30 8.58
C PHE A 133 -3.41 16.41 9.77
N GLU A 134 -2.96 17.63 10.09
CA GLU A 134 -2.11 17.93 11.24
C GLU A 134 -2.91 18.33 12.49
N ASP A 135 -4.22 18.54 12.35
CA ASP A 135 -5.14 18.81 13.45
C ASP A 135 -5.35 17.56 14.33
N ALA A 136 -4.67 17.54 15.47
CA ALA A 136 -4.76 16.45 16.43
C ALA A 136 -6.12 16.39 17.16
N GLU A 137 -6.85 17.50 17.27
CA GLU A 137 -8.17 17.54 17.92
C GLU A 137 -9.26 17.00 16.98
N GLY A 138 -9.15 17.32 15.69
CA GLY A 138 -10.04 16.83 14.63
C GLY A 138 -9.78 15.38 14.18
N GLU A 139 -8.57 14.85 14.37
CA GLU A 139 -8.18 13.51 13.92
C GLU A 139 -9.16 12.39 14.34
N PRO A 140 -9.64 12.31 15.60
CA PRO A 140 -10.52 11.23 16.01
C PRO A 140 -11.87 11.22 15.28
N LEU A 141 -12.42 12.40 14.97
CA LEU A 141 -13.65 12.55 14.19
C LEU A 141 -13.40 12.20 12.73
N LEU A 142 -12.31 12.70 12.14
CA LEU A 142 -11.89 12.35 10.79
C LEU A 142 -11.73 10.83 10.63
N ARG A 143 -11.01 10.20 11.56
CA ARG A 143 -10.82 8.75 11.61
C ARG A 143 -12.13 7.99 11.65
N ARG A 144 -13.11 8.45 12.44
CA ARG A 144 -14.42 7.81 12.52
C ARG A 144 -15.13 7.87 11.17
N SER A 145 -15.23 9.05 10.57
CA SER A 145 -15.89 9.22 9.27
C SER A 145 -15.23 8.42 8.15
N LEU A 146 -13.90 8.38 8.11
CA LEU A 146 -13.15 7.59 7.12
C LEU A 146 -13.40 6.08 7.31
N ARG A 147 -13.43 5.60 8.57
CA ARG A 147 -13.71 4.19 8.87
C ARG A 147 -15.12 3.79 8.49
N GLU A 148 -16.12 4.60 8.85
CA GLU A 148 -17.51 4.35 8.47
C GLU A 148 -17.63 4.19 6.95
N ARG A 149 -17.00 5.09 6.19
CA ARG A 149 -17.00 5.02 4.72
C ARG A 149 -16.27 3.80 4.18
N LEU A 150 -15.10 3.47 4.70
CA LEU A 150 -14.37 2.28 4.28
C LEU A 150 -15.13 0.99 4.61
N ASP A 151 -15.78 0.92 5.76
CA ASP A 151 -16.57 -0.23 6.18
C ASP A 151 -17.82 -0.43 5.29
N GLU A 152 -18.48 0.67 4.87
CA GLU A 152 -19.54 0.65 3.86
C GLU A 152 -19.06 0.02 2.55
N LEU A 153 -17.90 0.44 2.04
CA LEU A 153 -17.33 -0.07 0.79
C LEU A 153 -16.87 -1.53 0.88
N LEU A 154 -16.36 -1.91 2.05
CA LEU A 154 -15.92 -3.28 2.29
C LEU A 154 -17.11 -4.23 2.52
N ALA A 155 -18.35 -3.73 2.56
CA ALA A 155 -19.59 -4.49 2.67
C ALA A 155 -19.56 -5.57 3.77
N GLY A 156 -18.95 -5.23 4.92
CA GLY A 156 -18.84 -6.13 6.07
C GLY A 156 -17.76 -7.22 5.97
N GLN A 157 -16.90 -7.20 4.94
CA GLN A 157 -15.72 -8.08 4.88
C GLN A 157 -14.60 -7.50 5.77
N PRO A 158 -14.29 -8.10 6.93
CA PRO A 158 -13.30 -7.52 7.84
C PRO A 158 -11.91 -7.54 7.22
N LEU A 159 -11.15 -6.48 7.48
CA LEU A 159 -9.73 -6.43 7.14
C LEU A 159 -8.96 -7.50 7.92
N GLN A 160 -8.12 -8.23 7.22
CA GLN A 160 -7.29 -9.34 7.69
C GLN A 160 -5.92 -8.86 8.17
N THR A 161 -5.66 -7.55 8.21
CA THR A 161 -4.37 -6.95 8.54
C THR A 161 -3.71 -7.58 9.77
N ARG A 162 -4.50 -7.82 10.83
CA ARG A 162 -4.01 -8.45 12.06
C ARG A 162 -3.62 -9.92 11.86
N LYS A 163 -4.39 -10.67 11.08
CA LYS A 163 -4.09 -12.07 10.74
C LYS A 163 -2.84 -12.16 9.87
N VAL A 164 -2.73 -11.33 8.84
CA VAL A 164 -1.58 -11.27 7.92
C VAL A 164 -0.30 -10.94 8.69
N LEU A 165 -0.33 -9.96 9.60
CA LEU A 165 0.85 -9.63 10.40
C LEU A 165 1.28 -10.79 11.32
N MET A 166 0.33 -11.51 11.92
CA MET A 166 0.65 -12.67 12.77
C MET A 166 1.24 -13.83 11.97
N GLU A 167 0.81 -14.05 10.73
CA GLU A 167 1.37 -15.07 9.82
C GLU A 167 2.79 -14.70 9.35
N LEU A 168 3.05 -13.40 9.11
CA LEU A 168 4.36 -12.93 8.67
C LEU A 168 5.43 -12.91 9.77
N GLN A 169 5.05 -12.84 11.04
CA GLN A 169 5.97 -12.96 12.17
C GLN A 169 6.43 -14.41 12.43
N GLN A 170 5.84 -15.39 11.75
CA GLN A 170 6.16 -16.81 11.90
C GLN A 170 7.18 -17.34 10.86
N PHE A 171 7.64 -16.48 9.95
CA PHE A 171 8.67 -16.77 8.94
C PHE A 171 9.91 -15.90 9.14
#